data_AF-A0A8H5FK09-F1
#
_entry.id   AF-A0A8H5FK09-F1
#
_cell.length_a   1.000
_cell.length_b   1.000
_cell.length_c   1.000
_cell.angle_alpha   90.00
_cell.angle_beta   90.00
_cell.angle_gamma   90.00
#
_symmetry.space_group_name_H-M   'P 1'
#
loop_
_entity.id
_entity.type
_entity.pdbx_description
1 polymer ?
#
loop_
_entity_poly.entity_id
_entity_poly.type
_entity_poly.pdbx_seq_one_letter_code
_entity_poly.pdbx_strand_id
1 'polypeptide(L)'
;MRFVRESGLYPDVPVPEVYAWNTTFENPARAPYVLMEFIKGKAFNLVVRDDDPGLLSGLCAVPESQQVALVKAMARLKASLSKPVPFTEIGSLVVDSSGTFSVGPLMAIYGVSLGSPYKSIEDFWRASHEQRLLEKIPNFCARTEESFQPSERFTPHDLMDRYQKLSALIPYFKIPEPYTPLVLHHPDLALRNIFFDEESLLSDDPKVACVIDWSGAQILPLMLASCIRIFRGHRYTGIVVIK
;
A
#
# COMPACT_ATOMS: atom_id res chain seq x y z
N MET A 1 4.74 -8.20 8.78
CA MET A 1 5.41 -9.42 8.28
C MET A 1 5.00 -10.66 9.07
N ARG A 2 5.05 -10.66 10.41
CA ARG A 2 4.71 -11.82 11.26
C ARG A 2 3.42 -12.55 10.85
N PHE A 3 2.31 -11.83 10.65
CA PHE A 3 1.03 -12.41 10.19
C PHE A 3 1.16 -13.18 8.86
N VAL A 4 1.91 -12.66 7.89
CA VAL A 4 2.11 -13.31 6.58
C VAL A 4 2.81 -14.66 6.76
N ARG A 5 3.83 -14.70 7.61
CA ARG A 5 4.65 -15.89 7.90
C ARG A 5 3.92 -16.92 8.76
N GLU A 6 3.23 -16.48 9.81
CA GLU A 6 2.69 -17.36 10.86
C GLU A 6 1.22 -17.80 10.64
N SER A 7 0.43 -17.05 9.86
CA SER A 7 -0.99 -17.37 9.68
C SER A 7 -1.26 -18.63 8.85
N GLY A 8 -0.28 -19.11 8.09
CA GLY A 8 -0.44 -20.21 7.12
C GLY A 8 -1.28 -19.85 5.88
N LEU A 9 -1.81 -18.62 5.78
CA LEU A 9 -2.66 -18.20 4.66
C LEU A 9 -1.87 -17.91 3.37
N TYR A 10 -0.60 -17.54 3.51
CA TYR A 10 0.22 -17.01 2.41
C TYR A 10 1.52 -17.81 2.19
N PRO A 11 1.45 -19.12 1.89
CA PRO A 11 2.64 -19.94 1.68
C PRO A 11 3.49 -19.46 0.49
N ASP A 12 2.87 -18.78 -0.47
CA ASP A 12 3.51 -18.29 -1.71
C ASP A 12 4.04 -16.85 -1.58
N VAL A 13 3.97 -16.24 -0.39
CA VAL A 13 4.45 -14.87 -0.14
C VAL A 13 5.61 -14.91 0.85
N PRO A 14 6.85 -15.09 0.37
CA PRO A 14 8.00 -15.14 1.25
C PRO A 14 8.26 -13.77 1.88
N VAL A 15 8.50 -13.75 3.19
CA VAL A 15 8.83 -12.54 3.97
C VAL A 15 9.99 -12.85 4.90
N PRO A 16 10.92 -11.89 5.12
CA PRO A 16 12.05 -12.11 6.01
C PRO A 16 11.59 -12.36 7.45
N GLU A 17 12.33 -13.23 8.16
CA GLU A 17 12.15 -13.38 9.60
C GLU A 17 12.59 -12.11 10.34
N VAL A 18 11.82 -11.66 11.33
CA VAL A 18 12.22 -10.54 12.19
C VAL A 18 12.80 -11.13 13.47
N TYR A 19 14.10 -10.95 13.68
CA TYR A 19 14.81 -11.47 14.86
C TYR A 19 14.65 -10.59 16.08
N ALA A 20 14.68 -9.27 15.89
CA ALA A 20 14.53 -8.30 16.98
C ALA A 20 14.06 -6.96 16.43
N TRP A 21 13.38 -6.16 17.26
CA TRP A 21 13.07 -4.78 16.94
C TRP A 21 12.95 -3.98 18.24
N ASN A 22 13.24 -2.68 18.16
CA ASN A 22 13.02 -1.76 19.27
C ASN A 22 12.75 -0.38 18.68
N THR A 23 11.62 0.23 19.05
CA THR A 23 11.19 1.55 18.53
C THR A 23 11.56 2.72 19.44
N THR A 24 12.26 2.44 20.54
CA THR A 24 12.63 3.43 21.57
C THR A 24 14.06 3.93 21.34
N PHE A 25 14.47 5.03 21.98
CA PHE A 25 15.85 5.55 21.88
C PHE A 25 16.76 5.05 23.01
N GLU A 26 16.18 4.37 23.99
CA GLU A 26 16.82 3.85 25.20
C GLU A 26 17.60 2.54 24.93
N ASN A 27 17.48 1.99 23.72
CA ASN A 27 18.14 0.74 23.33
C ASN A 27 19.63 0.93 23.02
N PRO A 28 20.45 -0.14 22.98
CA PRO A 28 21.90 -0.05 22.75
C PRO A 28 22.33 0.65 21.45
N ALA A 29 21.49 0.62 20.40
CA ALA A 29 21.75 1.32 19.14
C ALA A 29 21.42 2.81 19.18
N ARG A 30 20.78 3.30 20.26
CA ARG A 30 20.33 4.69 20.45
C ARG A 30 19.47 5.23 19.30
N ALA A 31 18.79 4.32 18.60
CA ALA A 31 17.90 4.62 17.49
C ALA A 31 16.88 3.48 17.33
N PRO A 32 15.66 3.77 16.84
CA PRO A 32 14.72 2.74 16.44
C PRO A 32 15.33 1.79 15.40
N TYR A 33 15.15 0.47 15.59
CA TYR A 33 15.66 -0.54 14.66
C TYR A 33 14.70 -1.72 14.48
N VAL A 34 14.85 -2.39 13.34
CA VAL A 34 14.32 -3.72 13.05
C VAL A 34 15.47 -4.56 12.50
N LEU A 35 15.81 -5.64 13.20
CA LEU A 35 16.78 -6.64 12.77
C LEU A 35 16.01 -7.83 12.19
N MET A 36 16.34 -8.19 10.95
CA MET A 36 15.64 -9.22 10.20
C MET A 36 16.60 -10.04 9.35
N GLU A 37 16.10 -11.16 8.84
CA GLU A 37 16.77 -12.07 7.93
C GLU A 37 17.31 -11.33 6.71
N PHE A 38 18.57 -11.60 6.37
CA PHE A 38 19.18 -11.11 5.15
C PHE A 38 18.78 -12.04 3.99
N ILE A 39 17.97 -11.51 3.06
CA ILE A 39 17.54 -12.25 1.88
C ILE A 39 18.45 -11.89 0.70
N LYS A 40 19.05 -12.91 0.08
CA LYS A 40 19.75 -12.76 -1.20
C LYS A 40 18.71 -12.63 -2.31
N GLY A 41 18.83 -11.58 -3.11
CA GLY A 41 17.97 -11.37 -4.26
C GLY A 41 18.14 -9.97 -4.83
N LYS A 42 17.54 -9.75 -6.00
CA LYS A 42 17.60 -8.49 -6.73
C LYS A 42 16.22 -7.84 -6.76
N ALA A 43 16.13 -6.63 -6.20
CA ALA A 43 14.98 -5.76 -6.40
C ALA A 43 15.18 -4.89 -7.65
N PHE A 44 14.09 -4.56 -8.35
CA PHE A 44 14.15 -3.57 -9.42
C PHE A 44 13.77 -2.21 -8.86
N ASN A 45 14.78 -1.37 -8.63
CA ASN A 45 14.56 0.02 -8.30
C ASN A 45 14.11 0.78 -9.55
N LEU A 46 13.11 1.64 -9.39
CA LEU A 46 12.82 2.72 -10.32
C LEU A 46 13.95 3.74 -10.19
N VAL A 47 15.10 3.48 -10.81
CA VAL A 47 16.14 4.49 -10.93
C VAL A 47 15.75 5.40 -12.09
N VAL A 48 14.85 6.35 -11.85
CA VAL A 48 14.83 7.57 -12.66
C VAL A 48 16.05 8.34 -12.18
N ARG A 49 17.17 8.25 -12.88
CA ARG A 49 18.23 9.22 -12.62
C ARG A 49 17.78 10.52 -13.28
N ASP A 50 17.71 11.60 -12.51
CA ASP A 50 17.39 12.94 -13.02
C ASP A 50 18.43 13.45 -14.05
N ASP A 51 19.56 12.74 -14.22
CA ASP A 51 20.66 13.10 -15.12
C ASP A 51 20.54 12.54 -16.55
N ASP A 52 19.67 11.56 -16.81
CA ASP A 52 19.46 10.99 -18.15
C ASP A 52 18.01 10.56 -18.40
N PRO A 53 17.18 11.45 -19.00
CA PRO A 53 15.79 11.15 -19.37
C PRO A 53 15.63 10.01 -20.39
N GLY A 54 16.72 9.57 -21.03
CA GLY A 54 16.73 8.47 -21.99
C GLY A 54 16.97 7.09 -21.35
N LEU A 55 17.37 7.03 -20.08
CA LEU A 55 17.66 5.78 -19.41
C LEU A 55 16.37 5.11 -18.91
N LEU A 56 16.05 3.98 -19.54
CA LEU A 56 14.91 3.14 -19.15
C LEU A 56 15.05 2.70 -17.68
N SER A 57 13.96 2.79 -16.90
CA SER A 57 13.94 2.44 -15.47
C SER A 57 12.82 1.45 -15.14
N GLY A 58 12.98 0.70 -14.03
CA GLY A 58 12.00 -0.31 -13.61
C GLY A 58 11.78 -1.39 -14.67
N LEU A 59 10.52 -1.70 -15.00
CA LEU A 59 10.17 -2.67 -16.05
C LEU A 59 10.69 -2.24 -17.43
N CYS A 60 10.70 -0.95 -17.72
CA CYS A 60 11.12 -0.47 -19.04
C CYS A 60 12.61 -0.77 -19.30
N ALA A 61 13.41 -0.96 -18.25
CA ALA A 61 14.84 -1.28 -18.35
C ALA A 61 15.12 -2.73 -18.79
N VAL A 62 14.11 -3.60 -18.81
CA VAL A 62 14.27 -5.01 -19.19
C VAL A 62 13.54 -5.33 -20.50
N PRO A 63 13.98 -6.35 -21.27
CA PRO A 63 13.30 -6.78 -22.48
C PRO A 63 11.83 -7.15 -22.25
N GLU A 64 10.97 -6.97 -23.26
CA GLU A 64 9.53 -7.18 -23.16
C GLU A 64 9.15 -8.59 -22.64
N SER A 65 9.84 -9.63 -23.09
CA SER A 65 9.63 -11.01 -22.59
C SER A 65 9.81 -11.09 -21.06
N GLN A 66 10.85 -10.44 -20.54
CA GLN A 66 11.13 -10.39 -19.12
C GLN A 66 10.15 -9.48 -18.37
N GLN A 67 9.69 -8.38 -18.98
CA GLN A 67 8.62 -7.55 -18.39
C GLN A 67 7.36 -8.38 -18.15
N VAL A 68 6.93 -9.16 -19.14
CA VAL A 68 5.77 -10.04 -19.05
C VAL A 68 5.96 -11.08 -17.94
N ALA A 69 7.14 -11.68 -17.83
CA ALA A 69 7.46 -12.65 -16.79
C ALA A 69 7.38 -12.03 -15.37
N LEU A 70 7.94 -10.83 -15.18
CA LEU A 70 7.88 -10.10 -13.91
C LEU A 70 6.44 -9.69 -13.55
N VAL A 71 5.67 -9.19 -14.52
CA VAL A 71 4.26 -8.83 -14.31
C VAL A 71 3.44 -10.06 -13.92
N LYS A 72 3.69 -11.23 -14.55
CA LYS A 72 3.07 -12.50 -14.15
C LYS A 72 3.41 -12.88 -12.70
N ALA A 73 4.68 -12.76 -12.30
CA ALA A 73 5.09 -13.02 -10.92
C ALA A 73 4.39 -12.08 -9.92
N MET A 74 4.31 -10.79 -10.22
CA MET A 74 3.57 -9.82 -9.42
C MET A 74 2.07 -10.14 -9.35
N ALA A 75 1.47 -10.58 -10.45
CA ALA A 75 0.06 -10.97 -10.48
C ALA A 75 -0.21 -12.20 -9.57
N ARG A 76 0.71 -13.18 -9.54
CA ARG A 76 0.60 -14.34 -8.64
C ARG A 76 0.74 -13.95 -7.16
N LEU A 77 1.69 -13.07 -6.83
CA LEU A 77 1.78 -12.49 -5.47
C LEU A 77 0.48 -11.79 -5.10
N LYS A 78 -0.07 -10.99 -6.02
CA LYS A 78 -1.31 -10.27 -5.77
C LYS A 78 -2.49 -11.21 -5.56
N ALA A 79 -2.64 -12.21 -6.41
CA ALA A 79 -3.66 -13.24 -6.27
C ALA A 79 -3.54 -13.98 -4.93
N SER A 80 -2.32 -14.26 -4.48
CA SER A 80 -2.06 -14.87 -3.16
C SER A 80 -2.52 -13.96 -2.02
N LEU A 81 -2.26 -12.64 -2.11
CA LEU A 81 -2.69 -11.66 -1.10
C LEU A 81 -4.20 -11.37 -1.12
N SER A 82 -4.88 -11.67 -2.23
CA SER A 82 -6.34 -11.56 -2.36
C SER A 82 -7.11 -12.67 -1.64
N LYS A 83 -6.43 -13.63 -0.99
CA LYS A 83 -7.07 -14.63 -0.15
C LYS A 83 -7.77 -13.94 1.04
N PRO A 84 -9.06 -14.25 1.32
CA PRO A 84 -9.78 -13.68 2.45
C PRO A 84 -9.08 -13.94 3.77
N VAL A 85 -9.12 -12.94 4.65
CA VAL A 85 -8.62 -13.04 6.04
C VAL A 85 -9.78 -13.34 7.00
N PRO A 86 -9.51 -13.95 8.18
CA PRO A 86 -10.55 -14.29 9.16
C PRO A 86 -11.02 -13.08 10.00
N PHE A 87 -10.79 -11.86 9.53
CA PHE A 87 -11.17 -10.63 10.23
C PHE A 87 -12.48 -10.07 9.66
N THR A 88 -13.21 -9.34 10.49
CA THR A 88 -14.51 -8.72 10.14
C THR A 88 -14.46 -7.20 10.10
N GLU A 89 -13.29 -6.61 10.36
CA GLU A 89 -13.10 -5.17 10.47
C GLU A 89 -12.03 -4.68 9.49
N ILE A 90 -12.24 -3.46 8.98
CA ILE A 90 -11.31 -2.73 8.13
C ILE A 90 -10.36 -1.96 9.04
N GLY A 91 -9.05 -2.10 8.86
CA GLY A 91 -8.08 -1.46 9.75
C GLY A 91 -6.66 -1.90 9.47
N SER A 92 -5.79 -1.79 10.47
CA SER A 92 -4.43 -2.34 10.40
C SER A 92 -4.25 -3.49 11.36
N LEU A 93 -3.37 -4.43 11.02
CA LEU A 93 -3.06 -5.56 11.89
C LEU A 93 -2.35 -5.08 13.16
N VAL A 94 -2.86 -5.51 14.30
CA VAL A 94 -2.22 -5.35 15.60
C VAL A 94 -2.01 -6.73 16.22
N VAL A 95 -0.98 -6.83 17.07
CA VAL A 95 -0.65 -8.06 17.79
C VAL A 95 -0.66 -7.71 19.27
N ASP A 96 -1.39 -8.48 20.06
CA ASP A 96 -1.39 -8.31 21.51
C ASP A 96 -0.17 -8.99 22.17
N SER A 97 -0.06 -8.87 23.50
CA SER A 97 1.03 -9.48 24.26
C SER A 97 1.03 -11.02 24.22
N SER A 98 -0.09 -11.66 23.86
CA SER A 98 -0.19 -13.11 23.70
C SER A 98 0.25 -13.60 22.32
N GLY A 99 0.50 -12.68 21.38
CA GLY A 99 0.80 -13.00 19.99
C GLY A 99 -0.45 -13.18 19.11
N THR A 100 -1.64 -12.88 19.62
CA THR A 100 -2.89 -13.00 18.87
C THR A 100 -3.07 -11.80 17.94
N PHE A 101 -3.40 -12.07 16.67
CA PHE A 101 -3.65 -11.03 15.68
C PHE A 101 -5.08 -10.52 15.78
N SER A 102 -5.25 -9.20 15.73
CA SER A 102 -6.55 -8.54 15.61
C SER A 102 -6.44 -7.31 14.70
N VAL A 103 -7.57 -6.64 14.45
CA VAL A 103 -7.61 -5.42 13.65
C VAL A 103 -7.73 -4.22 14.59
N GLY A 104 -6.76 -3.31 14.48
CA GLY A 104 -6.73 -2.05 15.20
C GLY A 104 -7.01 -0.86 14.29
N PRO A 105 -6.73 0.36 14.77
CA PRO A 105 -6.89 1.58 14.00
C PRO A 105 -6.25 1.48 12.62
N LEU A 106 -6.92 2.00 11.61
CA LEU A 106 -6.40 1.99 10.25
C LEU A 106 -5.20 2.94 10.16
N MET A 107 -4.03 2.42 9.81
CA MET A 107 -2.82 3.22 9.65
C MET A 107 -2.52 3.42 8.18
N ALA A 108 -2.24 4.66 7.78
CA ALA A 108 -1.72 4.98 6.45
C ALA A 108 -0.19 4.77 6.40
N ILE A 109 0.37 4.90 5.18
CA ILE A 109 1.83 4.94 4.98
C ILE A 109 2.39 6.10 5.83
N TYR A 110 3.51 5.87 6.52
CA TYR A 110 4.15 6.80 7.47
C TYR A 110 3.46 6.97 8.83
N GLY A 111 2.52 6.09 9.18
CA GLY A 111 2.01 5.99 10.56
C GLY A 111 0.94 7.01 10.92
N VAL A 112 0.34 7.69 9.94
CA VAL A 112 -0.85 8.52 10.19
C VAL A 112 -2.04 7.60 10.47
N SER A 113 -2.62 7.73 11.66
CA SER A 113 -3.84 7.00 12.01
C SER A 113 -5.03 7.64 11.31
N LEU A 114 -5.76 6.83 10.55
CA LEU A 114 -7.03 7.17 9.90
C LEU A 114 -8.23 6.86 10.81
N GLY A 115 -8.02 6.58 12.10
CA GLY A 115 -9.09 6.30 13.06
C GLY A 115 -9.35 4.82 13.31
N SER A 116 -10.46 4.53 13.99
CA SER A 116 -10.80 3.22 14.55
C SER A 116 -10.93 2.12 13.49
N PRO A 117 -10.81 0.83 13.86
CA PRO A 117 -11.24 -0.24 12.97
C PRO A 117 -12.71 -0.03 12.56
N TYR A 118 -13.02 -0.20 11.27
CA TYR A 118 -14.35 0.06 10.72
C TYR A 118 -15.08 -1.26 10.44
N LYS A 119 -16.30 -1.39 10.95
CA LYS A 119 -17.16 -2.56 10.70
C LYS A 119 -17.95 -2.44 9.41
N SER A 120 -18.06 -1.24 8.86
CA SER A 120 -18.79 -0.97 7.62
C SER A 120 -17.94 -0.17 6.65
N ILE A 121 -18.17 -0.39 5.36
CA ILE A 121 -17.54 0.42 4.32
C ILE A 121 -17.98 1.89 4.38
N GLU A 122 -19.19 2.12 4.90
CA GLU A 122 -19.74 3.47 5.04
C GLU A 122 -18.95 4.28 6.05
N ASP A 123 -18.67 3.72 7.23
CA ASP A 123 -17.88 4.38 8.27
C ASP A 123 -16.45 4.63 7.79
N PHE A 124 -15.87 3.65 7.08
CA PHE A 124 -14.57 3.81 6.43
C PHE A 124 -14.57 4.96 5.42
N TRP A 125 -15.62 5.08 4.58
CA TRP A 125 -15.74 6.19 3.64
C TRP A 125 -15.88 7.54 4.34
N ARG A 126 -16.68 7.62 5.41
CA ARG A 126 -16.83 8.84 6.20
C ARG A 126 -15.49 9.29 6.77
N ALA A 127 -14.77 8.39 7.44
CA ALA A 127 -13.47 8.70 8.02
C ALA A 127 -12.42 9.05 6.96
N SER A 128 -12.36 8.30 5.85
CA SER A 128 -11.44 8.59 4.75
C SER A 128 -11.72 9.94 4.08
N HIS A 129 -12.99 10.35 4.04
CA HIS A 129 -13.42 11.63 3.49
C HIS A 129 -13.08 12.78 4.42
N GLU A 130 -13.36 12.64 5.71
CA GLU A 130 -13.00 13.58 6.77
C GLU A 130 -11.49 13.82 6.84
N GLN A 131 -10.69 12.75 6.81
CA GLN A 131 -9.23 12.88 6.82
C GLN A 131 -8.72 13.72 5.63
N ARG A 132 -9.23 13.48 4.42
CA ARG A 132 -8.82 14.25 3.23
C ARG A 132 -9.19 15.72 3.33
N LEU A 133 -10.25 16.05 4.06
CA LEU A 133 -10.59 17.43 4.36
C LEU A 133 -9.57 18.03 5.32
N LEU A 134 -9.27 17.34 6.42
CA LEU A 134 -8.29 17.78 7.43
C LEU A 134 -6.88 17.97 6.83
N GLU A 135 -6.45 17.11 5.91
CA GLU A 135 -5.16 17.26 5.20
C GLU A 135 -5.10 18.52 4.32
N LYS A 136 -6.24 18.96 3.77
CA LYS A 136 -6.29 20.09 2.85
C LYS A 136 -6.47 21.43 3.56
N ILE A 137 -7.15 21.47 4.71
CA ILE A 137 -7.45 22.71 5.44
C ILE A 137 -6.18 23.55 5.70
N PRO A 138 -5.07 22.99 6.25
CA PRO A 138 -3.87 23.78 6.51
C PRO A 138 -3.30 24.43 5.24
N ASN A 139 -3.33 23.73 4.11
CA ASN A 139 -2.88 24.26 2.82
C ASN A 139 -3.75 25.42 2.33
N PHE A 140 -5.03 25.46 2.67
CA PHE A 140 -5.90 26.61 2.38
C PHE A 140 -5.66 27.76 3.36
N CYS A 141 -5.50 27.47 4.65
CA CYS A 141 -5.25 28.50 5.66
C CYS A 141 -3.88 29.17 5.50
N ALA A 142 -2.87 28.48 4.96
CA ALA A 142 -1.52 28.99 4.76
C ALA A 142 -1.32 29.79 3.46
N ARG A 143 -2.30 29.82 2.54
CA ARG A 143 -2.21 30.58 1.28
C ARG A 143 -2.52 32.06 1.53
N THR A 144 -1.56 32.95 1.30
CA THR A 144 -1.76 34.41 1.27
C THR A 144 -2.33 34.85 -0.09
N GLU A 145 -3.06 35.96 -0.14
CA GLU A 145 -3.72 36.50 -1.35
C GLU A 145 -2.77 36.71 -2.55
N GLU A 146 -1.47 36.84 -2.30
CA GLU A 146 -0.43 37.03 -3.33
C GLU A 146 -0.03 35.75 -4.07
N SER A 147 -0.45 34.56 -3.59
CA SER A 147 -0.07 33.26 -4.16
C SER A 147 -1.03 32.71 -5.23
N PHE A 148 -2.08 33.47 -5.58
CA PHE A 148 -3.06 33.04 -6.57
C PHE A 148 -2.52 33.12 -8.00
N GLN A 149 -2.08 31.99 -8.55
CA GLN A 149 -2.04 31.80 -10.00
C GLN A 149 -3.49 31.79 -10.53
N PRO A 150 -3.86 32.60 -11.54
CA PRO A 150 -5.25 32.77 -12.00
C PRO A 150 -5.98 31.49 -12.43
N SER A 151 -5.23 30.41 -12.71
CA SER A 151 -5.74 29.09 -13.13
C SER A 151 -6.16 28.17 -11.97
N GLU A 152 -5.84 28.49 -10.71
CA GLU A 152 -6.20 27.69 -9.52
C GLU A 152 -7.30 28.37 -8.68
N ARG A 153 -8.43 28.72 -9.28
CA ARG A 153 -9.62 29.24 -8.56
C ARG A 153 -10.37 28.12 -7.81
N PHE A 154 -9.70 27.44 -6.89
CA PHE A 154 -10.36 26.50 -5.98
C PHE A 154 -10.44 27.16 -4.61
N THR A 155 -11.63 27.55 -4.19
CA THR A 155 -11.85 28.27 -2.92
C THR A 155 -12.16 27.30 -1.77
N PRO A 156 -12.04 27.74 -0.50
CA PRO A 156 -12.54 26.98 0.64
C PRO A 156 -14.04 26.65 0.53
N HIS A 157 -14.83 27.53 -0.10
CA HIS A 157 -16.24 27.27 -0.39
C HIS A 157 -16.41 26.10 -1.36
N ASP A 158 -15.64 26.07 -2.47
CA ASP A 158 -15.67 24.96 -3.43
C ASP A 158 -15.23 23.63 -2.79
N LEU A 159 -14.27 23.70 -1.85
CA LEU A 159 -13.87 22.54 -1.07
C LEU A 159 -15.04 22.00 -0.23
N MET A 160 -15.72 22.89 0.50
CA MET A 160 -16.82 22.52 1.38
C MET A 160 -18.04 22.02 0.61
N ASP A 161 -18.42 22.67 -0.49
CA ASP A 161 -19.51 22.22 -1.36
C ASP A 161 -19.24 20.82 -1.92
N ARG A 162 -18.01 20.55 -2.39
CA ARG A 162 -17.60 19.21 -2.84
C ARG A 162 -17.61 18.21 -1.70
N TYR A 163 -17.13 18.60 -0.52
CA TYR A 163 -17.13 17.75 0.66
C TYR A 163 -18.56 17.34 1.05
N GLN A 164 -19.49 18.28 1.10
CA GLN A 164 -20.89 18.02 1.42
C GLN A 164 -21.56 17.11 0.39
N LYS A 165 -21.38 17.39 -0.91
CA LYS A 165 -21.92 16.57 -2.00
C LYS A 165 -21.41 15.13 -1.94
N LEU A 166 -20.10 14.94 -1.77
CA LEU A 166 -19.51 13.61 -1.63
C LEU A 166 -19.99 12.89 -0.36
N SER A 167 -20.11 13.61 0.76
CA SER A 167 -20.63 13.05 2.02
C SER A 167 -22.05 12.52 1.88
N ALA A 168 -22.91 13.23 1.13
CA ALA A 168 -24.28 12.80 0.86
C ALA A 168 -24.35 11.55 -0.03
N LEU A 169 -23.32 11.31 -0.86
CA LEU A 169 -23.24 10.15 -1.75
C LEU A 169 -22.68 8.88 -1.08
N ILE A 170 -22.06 9.00 0.10
CA ILE A 170 -21.41 7.88 0.81
C ILE A 170 -22.32 6.63 0.96
N PRO A 171 -23.59 6.74 1.36
CA PRO A 171 -24.47 5.57 1.51
C PRO A 171 -24.67 4.76 0.22
N TYR A 172 -24.48 5.39 -0.94
CA TYR A 172 -24.67 4.78 -2.25
C TYR A 172 -23.40 4.10 -2.79
N PHE A 173 -22.22 4.35 -2.20
CA PHE A 173 -20.97 3.67 -2.56
C PHE A 173 -20.86 2.29 -1.91
N LYS A 174 -21.65 1.34 -2.41
CA LYS A 174 -21.58 -0.06 -2.02
C LYS A 174 -20.55 -0.82 -2.84
N ILE A 175 -19.90 -1.78 -2.20
CA ILE A 175 -18.98 -2.71 -2.87
C ILE A 175 -19.81 -3.87 -3.41
N PRO A 176 -19.65 -4.27 -4.69
CA PRO A 176 -20.33 -5.44 -5.22
C PRO A 176 -19.92 -6.71 -4.47
N GLU A 177 -20.86 -7.61 -4.22
CA GLU A 177 -20.73 -8.77 -3.33
C GLU A 177 -19.43 -9.59 -3.52
N PRO A 178 -18.99 -9.92 -4.76
CA PRO A 178 -17.75 -10.67 -4.98
C PRO A 178 -16.47 -9.99 -4.50
N TYR A 179 -16.51 -8.67 -4.29
CA TYR A 179 -15.35 -7.86 -3.91
C TYR A 179 -15.44 -7.31 -2.48
N THR A 180 -16.45 -7.74 -1.72
CA THR A 180 -16.63 -7.42 -0.29
C THR A 180 -15.69 -8.15 0.67
N PRO A 181 -15.17 -9.38 0.40
CA PRO A 181 -14.31 -10.06 1.36
C PRO A 181 -13.11 -9.22 1.76
N LEU A 182 -12.79 -9.23 3.05
CA LEU A 182 -11.62 -8.54 3.57
C LEU A 182 -10.36 -9.34 3.25
N VAL A 183 -9.31 -8.65 2.82
CA VAL A 183 -8.03 -9.23 2.42
C VAL A 183 -6.86 -8.41 2.98
N LEU A 184 -5.68 -9.01 2.99
CA LEU A 184 -4.46 -8.29 3.35
C LEU A 184 -3.99 -7.41 2.19
N HIS A 185 -3.85 -6.11 2.46
CA HIS A 185 -3.37 -5.12 1.52
C HIS A 185 -1.96 -4.64 1.89
N HIS A 186 -1.03 -4.85 0.96
CA HIS A 186 0.30 -4.23 1.01
C HIS A 186 0.24 -2.85 0.32
N PRO A 187 0.42 -1.73 1.04
CA PRO A 187 0.14 -0.39 0.53
C PRO A 187 1.11 0.08 -0.56
N ASP A 188 2.27 -0.58 -0.65
CA ASP A 188 3.33 -0.25 -1.59
C ASP A 188 3.93 -1.48 -2.27
N LEU A 189 3.07 -2.32 -2.85
CA LEU A 189 3.49 -3.53 -3.58
C LEU A 189 4.09 -3.17 -4.95
N ALA A 190 5.26 -2.56 -4.92
CA ALA A 190 6.04 -2.15 -6.08
C ALA A 190 7.32 -2.99 -6.22
N LEU A 191 7.92 -3.01 -7.41
CA LEU A 191 9.11 -3.81 -7.71
C LEU A 191 10.33 -3.53 -6.82
N ARG A 192 10.41 -2.36 -6.18
CA ARG A 192 11.47 -2.06 -5.20
C ARG A 192 11.33 -2.83 -3.89
N ASN A 193 10.10 -3.24 -3.57
CA ASN A 193 9.75 -3.98 -2.35
C ASN A 193 9.60 -5.49 -2.60
N ILE A 194 9.95 -5.95 -3.81
CA ILE A 194 9.91 -7.35 -4.22
C ILE A 194 11.31 -7.72 -4.69
N PHE A 195 11.92 -8.69 -4.00
CA PHE A 195 13.21 -9.24 -4.36
C PHE A 195 12.97 -10.51 -5.15
N PHE A 196 13.65 -10.63 -6.28
CA PHE A 196 13.65 -11.83 -7.10
C PHE A 196 14.93 -12.62 -6.87
N ASP A 197 14.81 -13.93 -6.94
CA ASP A 197 15.96 -14.84 -6.94
C ASP A 197 16.79 -14.60 -8.21
N GLU A 198 18.10 -14.41 -8.04
CA GLU A 198 19.00 -14.00 -9.14
C GLU A 198 19.12 -15.07 -10.22
N GLU A 199 19.09 -16.35 -9.84
CA GLU A 199 19.24 -17.47 -10.78
C GLU A 199 18.01 -17.60 -11.69
N SER A 200 16.82 -17.42 -11.15
CA SER A 200 15.55 -17.47 -11.90
C SER A 200 15.19 -16.16 -12.61
N LEU A 201 15.89 -15.06 -12.34
CA LEU A 201 15.49 -13.73 -12.80
C LEU A 201 15.41 -13.57 -14.32
N LEU A 202 16.32 -14.23 -15.05
CA LEU A 202 16.36 -14.21 -16.52
C LEU A 202 15.49 -15.30 -17.17
N SER A 203 14.80 -16.11 -16.36
CA SER A 203 13.89 -17.14 -16.87
C SER A 203 12.50 -16.58 -17.17
N ASP A 204 11.68 -17.37 -17.88
CA ASP A 204 10.26 -17.04 -18.11
C ASP A 204 9.40 -17.11 -16.85
N ASP A 205 9.95 -17.58 -15.73
CA ASP A 205 9.27 -17.77 -14.45
C ASP A 205 10.11 -17.27 -13.26
N PRO A 206 10.36 -15.95 -13.15
CA PRO A 206 11.19 -15.39 -12.09
C PRO A 206 10.56 -15.64 -10.72
N LYS A 207 11.34 -16.25 -9.82
CA LYS A 207 10.87 -16.58 -8.47
C LYS A 207 11.06 -15.40 -7.54
N VAL A 208 10.05 -15.15 -6.73
CA VAL A 208 10.11 -14.13 -5.68
C VAL A 208 10.90 -14.70 -4.50
N ALA A 209 11.99 -14.05 -4.14
CA ALA A 209 12.82 -14.39 -2.99
C ALA A 209 12.21 -13.83 -1.69
N CYS A 210 11.76 -12.57 -1.69
CA CYS A 210 11.02 -12.00 -0.57
C CYS A 210 10.21 -10.75 -0.96
N VAL A 211 9.21 -10.43 -0.12
CA VAL A 211 8.46 -9.17 -0.14
C VAL A 211 8.73 -8.42 1.17
N ILE A 212 9.12 -7.16 1.07
CA ILE A 212 9.52 -6.31 2.21
C ILE A 212 8.65 -5.05 2.31
N ASP A 213 8.92 -4.22 3.32
CA ASP A 213 8.26 -2.93 3.56
C ASP A 213 6.73 -3.03 3.70
N TRP A 214 6.32 -3.90 4.63
CA TRP A 214 4.93 -4.07 5.05
C TRP A 214 4.43 -2.96 5.97
N SER A 215 5.14 -1.83 6.04
CA SER A 215 4.76 -0.71 6.88
C SER A 215 3.41 -0.15 6.41
N GLY A 216 2.47 0.05 7.35
CA GLY A 216 1.12 0.47 7.02
C GLY A 216 0.28 -0.57 6.27
N ALA A 217 0.58 -1.88 6.39
CA ALA A 217 -0.30 -2.94 5.89
C ALA A 217 -1.72 -2.82 6.48
N GLN A 218 -2.72 -3.10 5.65
CA GLN A 218 -4.13 -2.85 5.96
C GLN A 218 -4.98 -4.09 5.68
N ILE A 219 -6.06 -4.24 6.42
CA ILE A 219 -7.16 -5.14 6.09
C ILE A 219 -8.23 -4.29 5.41
N LEU A 220 -8.49 -4.58 4.14
CA LEU A 220 -9.44 -3.83 3.31
C LEU A 220 -10.31 -4.81 2.51
N PRO A 221 -11.51 -4.39 2.06
CA PRO A 221 -12.26 -5.15 1.06
C PRO A 221 -11.43 -5.37 -0.21
N LEU A 222 -11.62 -6.53 -0.84
CA LEU A 222 -10.90 -6.93 -2.06
C LEU A 222 -10.93 -5.85 -3.14
N MET A 223 -12.07 -5.16 -3.34
CA MET A 223 -12.18 -4.08 -4.32
C MET A 223 -11.17 -2.95 -4.10
N LEU A 224 -10.85 -2.64 -2.84
CA LEU A 224 -9.92 -1.57 -2.49
C LEU A 224 -8.48 -2.05 -2.48
N ALA A 225 -8.28 -3.31 -2.09
CA ALA A 225 -6.96 -3.92 -2.12
C ALA A 225 -6.47 -4.18 -3.55
N SER A 226 -7.35 -4.43 -4.53
CA SER A 226 -6.98 -4.88 -5.88
C SER A 226 -6.22 -3.86 -6.75
N CYS A 227 -6.12 -2.59 -6.34
CA CYS A 227 -5.36 -1.57 -7.07
C CYS A 227 -3.85 -1.86 -7.04
N ILE A 228 -3.30 -2.45 -8.11
CA ILE A 228 -1.84 -2.55 -8.29
C ILE A 228 -1.32 -1.21 -8.82
N ARG A 229 -0.46 -0.53 -8.07
CA ARG A 229 0.26 0.65 -8.53
C ARG A 229 1.48 0.23 -9.35
N ILE A 230 1.28 -0.24 -10.59
CA ILE A 230 2.37 -0.69 -11.48
C ILE A 230 3.20 0.50 -11.98
N PHE A 231 2.59 1.68 -12.11
CA PHE A 231 3.24 2.87 -12.64
C PHE A 231 3.15 4.03 -11.63
N ARG A 232 4.25 4.30 -10.92
CA ARG A 232 4.44 5.57 -10.21
C ARG A 232 5.40 6.42 -11.04
N GLY A 233 4.87 7.01 -12.09
CA GLY A 233 5.54 7.95 -12.96
C GLY A 233 4.53 8.39 -14.00
N HIS A 234 4.06 9.63 -13.88
CA HIS A 234 2.98 10.26 -14.64
C HIS A 234 1.56 10.03 -14.08
N ARG A 235 0.75 11.08 -14.16
CA ARG A 235 -0.54 11.34 -13.52
C ARG A 235 -1.70 10.42 -13.98
N TYR A 236 -1.43 9.13 -14.14
CA TYR A 236 -2.44 8.14 -14.50
C TYR A 236 -2.29 6.91 -13.62
N THR A 237 -3.13 6.82 -12.59
CA THR A 237 -3.47 5.55 -11.94
C THR A 237 -4.21 4.69 -12.96
N GLY A 238 -3.48 3.98 -13.81
CA GLY A 238 -4.03 2.90 -14.64
C GLY A 238 -4.39 1.73 -13.72
N ILE A 239 -5.70 1.49 -13.51
CA ILE A 239 -6.21 0.32 -12.83
C ILE A 239 -6.19 -0.83 -13.83
N VAL A 240 -5.31 -1.81 -13.64
CA VAL A 240 -5.41 -3.09 -14.35
C VAL A 240 -6.29 -4.01 -13.51
N VAL A 241 -7.57 -4.11 -13.88
CA VAL A 241 -8.44 -5.18 -13.38
C VAL A 241 -8.15 -6.42 -14.22
N ILE A 242 -7.44 -7.39 -13.67
CA ILE A 242 -7.26 -8.69 -14.30
C ILE A 242 -8.57 -9.47 -14.11
N LYS A 243 -9.26 -9.77 -15.21
CA LYS A 243 -10.41 -10.69 -15.23
C LYS A 243 -9.95 -12.13 -15.14
#